data_AF-A0A365NZ33-F1
#
_entry.id   AF-A0A365NZ33-F1
#
_cell.length_a   1.000
_cell.length_b   1.000
_cell.length_c   1.000
_cell.angle_alpha   90.00
_cell.angle_beta   90.00
_cell.angle_gamma   90.00
#
_symmetry.space_group_name_H-M   'P 1'
#
loop_
_entity.id
_entity.type
_entity.pdbx_description
1 polymer ?
#
loop_
_entity_poly.entity_id
_entity_poly.type
_entity_poly.pdbx_seq_one_letter_code
_entity_poly.pdbx_strand_id
1 'polypeptide(L)'
;METYNLLLTCVLIVFVFLLLSLLSFKNYIDKYFKQVNKNYIITPLILIGITLIIISFFSPYYFTKKQIGDTLVFDEKTGWTGDTLGGIMNPFIALAGAVFTFIAFYIQKIANDDIKNQFKIQQFESQFYEMLRFHKDNVNSLYLTIKKKIVYPKSEEIIESSVQGKIVFEYMKIELSVIYMIAIKNFVDKTPKNLLNESYAIFFNGISETYRGKHTFFDEILELESYFDNFDFDNFNKKMRDGLNFNKDIIKMLEFPLFKGHAHQLAHYYRHLFQTVKFIANQDENFISYEKKRNYLRILRSQLSNTEQTLLFYNWYSKFGKQWEDNKNKFFTDYRMIHNLFNELLISHFKLEDIFDLDNGYRKEEDRESDSLFEFQDWG
;
A
#
# COMPACT_ATOMS: atom_id res chain seq x y z
N MET A 1 -30.41 -2.80 -75.25
CA MET A 1 -30.57 -1.71 -74.25
C MET A 1 -31.22 -2.20 -72.95
N GLU A 2 -32.20 -3.12 -72.99
CA GLU A 2 -32.91 -3.59 -71.79
C GLU A 2 -32.08 -4.44 -70.81
N THR A 3 -31.21 -5.33 -71.29
CA THR A 3 -30.33 -6.16 -70.42
C THR A 3 -29.29 -5.34 -69.65
N TYR A 4 -28.86 -4.21 -70.21
CA TYR A 4 -27.92 -3.29 -69.56
C TYR A 4 -28.54 -2.59 -68.35
N ASN A 5 -29.81 -2.19 -68.47
CA ASN A 5 -30.54 -1.59 -67.36
C ASN A 5 -30.82 -2.60 -66.25
N LEU A 6 -31.05 -3.87 -66.58
CA LEU A 6 -31.28 -4.93 -65.59
C LEU A 6 -30.03 -5.28 -64.77
N LEU A 7 -28.86 -5.37 -65.41
CA LEU A 7 -27.60 -5.65 -64.70
C LEU A 7 -27.21 -4.48 -63.78
N LEU A 8 -27.38 -3.25 -64.27
CA LEU A 8 -27.11 -2.03 -63.51
C LEU A 8 -28.05 -1.89 -62.30
N THR A 9 -29.34 -2.19 -62.46
CA THR A 9 -30.30 -2.19 -61.34
C THR A 9 -30.00 -3.29 -60.34
N CYS A 10 -29.65 -4.51 -60.77
CA CYS A 10 -29.21 -5.57 -59.87
C CYS A 10 -27.97 -5.18 -59.05
N VAL A 11 -26.96 -4.57 -59.69
CA VAL A 11 -25.75 -4.05 -59.02
C VAL A 11 -26.09 -2.96 -58.01
N LEU A 12 -26.96 -2.01 -58.37
CA LEU A 12 -27.43 -0.95 -57.47
C LEU A 12 -28.21 -1.51 -56.28
N ILE A 13 -29.08 -2.51 -56.49
CA ILE A 13 -29.84 -3.15 -55.42
C ILE A 13 -28.89 -3.86 -54.44
N VAL A 14 -27.91 -4.60 -54.94
CA VAL A 14 -26.89 -5.26 -54.11
C VAL A 14 -26.06 -4.24 -53.34
N PHE A 15 -25.69 -3.13 -53.97
CA PHE A 15 -24.95 -2.04 -53.32
C PHE A 15 -25.77 -1.35 -52.22
N VAL A 16 -27.05 -1.06 -52.47
CA VAL A 16 -27.96 -0.48 -51.47
C VAL A 16 -28.20 -1.46 -50.31
N PHE A 17 -28.33 -2.76 -50.58
CA PHE A 17 -28.47 -3.78 -49.54
C PHE A 17 -27.20 -3.88 -48.69
N LEU A 18 -26.01 -3.81 -49.30
CA LEU A 18 -24.73 -3.74 -48.59
C LEU A 18 -24.60 -2.46 -47.74
N LEU A 19 -25.08 -1.32 -48.22
CA LEU A 19 -25.10 -0.08 -47.43
C LEU A 19 -26.06 -0.17 -46.22
N LEU A 20 -27.23 -0.77 -46.40
CA LEU A 20 -28.19 -0.98 -45.31
C LEU A 20 -27.66 -1.98 -44.28
N SER A 21 -26.94 -3.03 -44.70
CA SER A 21 -26.29 -3.97 -43.78
C SER A 21 -25.12 -3.33 -43.02
N LEU A 22 -24.40 -2.37 -43.62
CA LEU A 22 -23.39 -1.58 -42.92
C LEU A 22 -23.98 -0.69 -41.82
N LEU A 23 -25.19 -0.14 -42.02
CA LEU A 23 -25.88 0.67 -41.01
C LEU A 23 -26.32 -0.17 -39.79
N SER A 24 -26.84 -1.38 -40.01
CA SER A 24 -27.17 -2.28 -38.91
C SER A 24 -25.91 -2.78 -38.19
N PHE A 25 -24.83 -3.03 -38.95
CA PHE A 25 -23.53 -3.42 -38.41
C PHE A 25 -22.86 -2.32 -37.57
N LYS A 26 -23.01 -1.06 -37.98
CA LYS A 26 -22.54 0.11 -37.21
C LYS A 26 -23.05 0.09 -35.77
N ASN A 27 -24.35 -0.12 -35.58
CA ASN A 27 -24.97 -0.12 -34.25
C ASN A 27 -24.40 -1.23 -33.34
N TYR A 28 -24.05 -2.38 -33.92
CA TYR A 28 -23.43 -3.48 -33.20
C TYR A 28 -21.99 -3.15 -32.78
N ILE A 29 -21.20 -2.60 -33.70
CA ILE A 29 -19.82 -2.16 -33.43
C ILE A 29 -19.80 -1.07 -32.36
N ASP A 30 -20.66 -0.05 -32.49
CA ASP A 30 -20.73 1.05 -31.52
C ASP A 30 -21.06 0.54 -30.11
N LYS A 31 -21.98 -0.43 -29.99
CA LYS A 31 -22.31 -1.05 -28.70
C LYS A 31 -21.09 -1.76 -28.09
N TYR A 32 -20.35 -2.53 -28.88
CA TYR A 32 -19.17 -3.26 -28.44
C TYR A 32 -18.04 -2.31 -28.00
N PHE A 33 -17.67 -1.34 -28.83
CA PHE A 33 -16.55 -0.43 -28.52
C PHE A 33 -16.90 0.62 -27.47
N LYS A 34 -18.18 0.98 -27.29
CA LYS A 34 -18.63 1.80 -26.17
C LYS A 34 -18.42 1.10 -24.83
N GLN A 35 -18.61 -0.22 -24.79
CA GLN A 35 -18.41 -1.02 -23.59
C GLN A 35 -16.93 -1.27 -23.29
N VAL A 36 -16.10 -1.47 -24.33
CA VAL A 36 -14.69 -1.85 -24.17
C VAL A 36 -13.76 -0.64 -24.01
N ASN A 37 -13.98 0.47 -24.74
CA ASN A 37 -12.92 1.48 -24.86
C ASN A 37 -13.38 2.94 -24.95
N LYS A 38 -14.71 3.21 -24.89
CA LYS A 38 -15.33 4.56 -25.01
C LYS A 38 -14.87 5.39 -26.24
N ASN A 39 -14.15 4.78 -27.19
CA ASN A 39 -13.49 5.47 -28.29
C ASN A 39 -14.32 5.35 -29.58
N TYR A 40 -15.11 6.39 -29.85
CA TYR A 40 -16.02 6.48 -31.00
C TYR A 40 -15.34 6.55 -32.38
N ILE A 41 -14.01 6.66 -32.43
CA ILE A 41 -13.24 6.82 -33.68
C ILE A 41 -13.05 5.47 -34.40
N ILE A 42 -13.15 4.33 -33.71
CA ILE A 42 -12.87 3.01 -34.29
C ILE A 42 -13.98 2.59 -35.27
N THR A 43 -15.25 2.80 -34.91
CA THR A 43 -16.40 2.44 -35.75
C THR A 43 -16.39 3.08 -37.14
N PRO A 44 -16.23 4.40 -37.31
CA PRO A 44 -16.20 5.00 -38.64
C PRO A 44 -15.01 4.51 -39.46
N LEU A 45 -13.86 4.25 -38.85
CA LEU A 45 -12.69 3.72 -39.57
C LEU A 45 -12.94 2.30 -40.11
N ILE A 46 -13.59 1.43 -39.32
CA ILE A 46 -14.00 0.09 -39.79
C ILE A 46 -14.94 0.20 -40.99
N LEU A 47 -15.95 1.08 -40.91
CA LEU A 47 -16.90 1.30 -42.00
C LEU A 47 -16.22 1.83 -43.26
N ILE A 48 -15.25 2.74 -43.13
CA ILE A 48 -14.43 3.23 -44.26
C ILE A 48 -13.67 2.06 -44.89
N GLY A 49 -13.01 1.22 -44.09
CA GLY A 49 -12.29 0.04 -44.59
C GLY A 49 -13.19 -0.94 -45.36
N ILE A 50 -14.37 -1.26 -44.83
CA ILE A 50 -15.32 -2.15 -45.51
C ILE A 50 -15.86 -1.50 -46.79
N THR A 51 -16.16 -0.20 -46.75
CA THR A 51 -16.63 0.55 -47.93
C THR A 51 -15.57 0.55 -49.03
N LEU A 52 -14.29 0.71 -48.70
CA LEU A 52 -13.18 0.62 -49.66
C LEU A 52 -13.08 -0.77 -50.30
N ILE A 53 -13.29 -1.84 -49.53
CA ILE A 53 -13.35 -3.20 -50.07
C ILE A 53 -14.52 -3.34 -51.04
N ILE A 54 -15.71 -2.85 -50.67
CA ILE A 54 -16.89 -2.90 -51.54
C ILE A 54 -16.63 -2.13 -52.84
N ILE A 55 -16.10 -0.90 -52.75
CA ILE A 55 -15.73 -0.08 -53.91
C ILE A 55 -14.73 -0.82 -54.80
N SER A 56 -13.75 -1.53 -54.22
CA SER A 56 -12.80 -2.32 -54.98
C SER A 56 -13.49 -3.29 -55.93
N PHE A 57 -14.50 -4.03 -55.48
CA PHE A 57 -15.22 -4.99 -56.33
C PHE A 57 -16.06 -4.33 -57.43
N PHE A 58 -16.56 -3.11 -57.22
CA PHE A 58 -17.32 -2.36 -58.23
C PHE A 58 -16.43 -1.51 -59.16
N SER A 59 -15.19 -1.23 -58.77
CA SER A 59 -14.30 -0.33 -59.48
C SER A 59 -13.99 -0.77 -60.94
N PRO A 60 -13.79 -2.06 -61.28
CA PRO A 60 -13.59 -2.45 -62.67
C PRO A 60 -14.78 -2.11 -63.56
N TYR A 61 -16.00 -2.27 -63.06
CA TYR A 61 -17.22 -1.97 -63.81
C TYR A 61 -17.35 -0.47 -64.15
N TYR A 62 -16.93 0.41 -63.23
CA TYR A 62 -17.06 1.86 -63.43
C TYR A 62 -15.90 2.45 -64.24
N PHE A 63 -14.66 2.01 -64.00
CA PHE A 63 -13.48 2.61 -64.62
C PHE A 63 -13.14 2.07 -66.02
N THR A 64 -13.75 0.96 -66.47
CA THR A 64 -13.54 0.40 -67.82
C THR A 64 -14.60 0.81 -68.85
N LYS A 65 -15.58 1.67 -68.48
CA LYS A 65 -16.65 2.08 -69.40
C LYS A 65 -16.18 3.13 -70.41
N LYS A 66 -16.30 2.83 -71.72
CA LYS A 66 -16.74 3.85 -72.70
C LYS A 66 -17.61 3.35 -73.86
N GLN A 67 -17.36 2.18 -74.46
CA GLN A 67 -18.23 1.60 -75.52
C GLN A 67 -17.89 0.13 -75.82
N ILE A 68 -17.18 -0.55 -74.91
CA ILE A 68 -16.28 -1.66 -75.24
C ILE A 68 -16.58 -2.81 -74.28
N GLY A 69 -17.72 -3.45 -74.53
CA GLY A 69 -18.16 -4.70 -73.91
C GLY A 69 -18.49 -5.74 -74.96
N ASP A 70 -17.93 -5.61 -76.17
CA ASP A 70 -17.93 -6.73 -77.09
C ASP A 70 -16.79 -7.66 -76.66
N THR A 71 -17.25 -8.77 -76.10
CA THR A 71 -16.55 -10.03 -75.92
C THR A 71 -15.41 -10.03 -74.88
N LEU A 72 -15.79 -10.22 -73.61
CA LEU A 72 -15.01 -11.06 -72.70
C LEU A 72 -14.85 -12.46 -73.32
N VAL A 73 -13.91 -12.60 -74.25
CA VAL A 73 -13.48 -13.87 -74.83
C VAL A 73 -12.11 -14.17 -74.25
N PHE A 74 -12.05 -15.26 -73.49
CA PHE A 74 -10.90 -15.69 -72.73
C PHE A 74 -10.04 -16.66 -73.57
N ASP A 75 -8.80 -16.26 -73.84
CA ASP A 75 -7.75 -17.08 -74.45
C ASP A 75 -6.39 -16.68 -73.83
N GLU A 76 -5.28 -17.37 -74.11
CA GLU A 76 -3.92 -17.27 -73.49
C GLU A 76 -3.33 -15.83 -73.31
N LYS A 77 -4.02 -14.80 -73.78
CA LYS A 77 -3.88 -13.35 -73.53
C LYS A 77 -4.57 -12.84 -72.24
N THR A 78 -4.93 -13.69 -71.27
CA THR A 78 -5.60 -13.31 -70.01
C THR A 78 -4.74 -12.48 -69.04
N GLY A 79 -3.42 -12.36 -69.27
CA GLY A 79 -2.52 -11.57 -68.42
C GLY A 79 -2.90 -10.08 -68.35
N TRP A 80 -3.32 -9.47 -69.47
CA TRP A 80 -3.65 -8.04 -69.54
C TRP A 80 -4.95 -7.72 -68.79
N THR A 81 -5.87 -8.68 -68.72
CA THR A 81 -7.10 -8.59 -67.92
C THR A 81 -6.78 -8.64 -66.43
N GLY A 82 -5.86 -9.53 -66.03
CA GLY A 82 -5.34 -9.58 -64.66
C GLY A 82 -4.67 -8.28 -64.25
N ASP A 83 -3.84 -7.70 -65.13
CA ASP A 83 -3.15 -6.43 -64.89
C ASP A 83 -4.12 -5.24 -64.75
N THR A 84 -5.18 -5.22 -65.56
CA THR A 84 -6.20 -4.16 -65.49
C THR A 84 -7.06 -4.28 -64.22
N LEU A 85 -7.49 -5.49 -63.86
CA LEU A 85 -8.23 -5.73 -62.62
C LEU A 85 -7.36 -5.41 -61.39
N GLY A 86 -6.12 -5.88 -61.38
CA GLY A 86 -5.16 -5.60 -60.32
C GLY A 86 -4.88 -4.10 -60.20
N GLY A 87 -4.61 -3.40 -61.30
CA GLY A 87 -4.31 -1.97 -61.29
C GLY A 87 -5.45 -1.09 -60.75
N ILE A 88 -6.70 -1.49 -60.97
CA ILE A 88 -7.89 -0.74 -60.52
C ILE A 88 -8.33 -1.15 -59.12
N MET A 89 -8.30 -2.45 -58.79
CA MET A 89 -8.77 -2.97 -57.49
C MET A 89 -7.73 -2.77 -56.38
N ASN A 90 -6.45 -3.04 -56.65
CA ASN A 90 -5.40 -3.06 -55.63
C ASN A 90 -5.25 -1.73 -54.86
N PRO A 91 -5.39 -0.53 -55.45
CA PRO A 91 -5.34 0.72 -54.69
C PRO A 91 -6.40 0.80 -53.58
N PHE A 92 -7.63 0.37 -53.85
CA PHE A 92 -8.71 0.37 -52.85
C PHE A 92 -8.48 -0.70 -51.77
N ILE A 93 -8.02 -1.89 -52.17
CA ILE A 93 -7.65 -2.96 -51.23
C ILE A 93 -6.48 -2.51 -50.35
N ALA A 94 -5.47 -1.86 -50.92
CA ALA A 94 -4.30 -1.34 -50.20
C ALA A 94 -4.71 -0.25 -49.21
N LEU A 95 -5.60 0.67 -49.59
CA LEU A 95 -6.14 1.68 -48.68
C LEU A 95 -6.96 1.05 -47.55
N ALA A 96 -7.81 0.05 -47.86
CA ALA A 96 -8.53 -0.69 -46.83
C ALA A 96 -7.57 -1.41 -45.87
N GLY A 97 -6.53 -2.04 -46.41
CA GLY A 97 -5.45 -2.67 -45.64
C GLY A 97 -4.76 -1.66 -44.71
N ALA A 98 -4.36 -0.50 -45.22
CA ALA A 98 -3.74 0.57 -44.42
C ALA A 98 -4.67 1.07 -43.30
N VAL A 99 -5.98 1.22 -43.58
CA VAL A 99 -6.99 1.59 -42.57
C VAL A 99 -7.10 0.51 -41.49
N PHE A 100 -7.21 -0.76 -41.85
CA PHE A 100 -7.27 -1.85 -40.86
C PHE A 100 -5.99 -1.99 -40.05
N THR A 101 -4.82 -1.85 -40.68
CA THR A 101 -3.53 -1.82 -40.01
C THR A 101 -3.44 -0.65 -39.02
N PHE A 102 -3.90 0.54 -39.40
CA PHE A 102 -3.97 1.70 -38.50
C PHE A 102 -4.90 1.43 -37.31
N ILE A 103 -6.10 0.88 -37.54
CA ILE A 103 -7.03 0.52 -36.47
C ILE A 103 -6.39 -0.49 -35.51
N ALA A 104 -5.72 -1.52 -36.04
CA ALA A 104 -5.02 -2.52 -35.24
C ALA A 104 -3.95 -1.88 -34.35
N PHE A 105 -3.10 -1.01 -34.90
CA PHE A 105 -2.09 -0.28 -34.12
C PHE A 105 -2.71 0.69 -33.11
N TYR A 106 -3.83 1.34 -33.45
CA TYR A 106 -4.51 2.25 -32.53
C TYR A 106 -5.11 1.51 -31.33
N ILE A 107 -5.79 0.40 -31.56
CA ILE A 107 -6.32 -0.48 -30.50
C ILE A 107 -5.17 -1.01 -29.64
N GLN A 108 -4.08 -1.44 -30.27
CA GLN A 108 -2.88 -1.90 -29.55
C GLN A 108 -2.28 -0.80 -28.67
N LYS A 109 -2.22 0.44 -29.16
CA LYS A 109 -1.74 1.59 -28.36
C LYS A 109 -2.59 1.80 -27.11
N ILE A 110 -3.91 1.80 -27.25
CA ILE A 110 -4.83 1.97 -26.10
C ILE A 110 -4.63 0.83 -25.09
N ALA A 111 -4.62 -0.42 -25.56
CA ALA A 111 -4.36 -1.57 -24.71
C ALA A 111 -3.00 -1.46 -24.00
N ASN A 112 -1.97 -0.97 -24.68
CA ASN A 112 -0.65 -0.74 -24.09
C ASN A 112 -0.68 0.32 -22.98
N ASP A 113 -1.51 1.36 -23.10
CA ASP A 113 -1.62 2.39 -22.07
C ASP A 113 -2.35 1.86 -20.82
N ASP A 114 -3.38 1.02 -20.99
CA ASP A 114 -4.01 0.29 -19.89
C ASP A 114 -3.03 -0.69 -19.21
N ILE A 115 -2.28 -1.45 -20.01
CA ILE A 115 -1.24 -2.37 -19.51
C ILE A 115 -0.18 -1.59 -18.71
N LYS A 116 0.27 -0.41 -19.18
CA LYS A 116 1.22 0.42 -18.43
C LYS A 116 0.66 0.85 -17.08
N ASN A 117 -0.61 1.25 -17.03
CA ASN A 117 -1.24 1.66 -15.77
C ASN A 117 -1.39 0.48 -14.80
N GLN A 118 -1.80 -0.69 -15.29
CA GLN A 118 -1.83 -1.92 -14.50
C GLN A 118 -0.44 -2.31 -14.00
N PHE A 119 0.59 -2.19 -14.85
CA PHE A 119 1.96 -2.47 -14.47
C PHE A 119 2.46 -1.55 -13.34
N LYS A 120 2.13 -0.25 -13.38
CA LYS A 120 2.44 0.68 -12.28
C LYS A 120 1.78 0.27 -10.97
N ILE A 121 0.51 -0.13 -11.01
CA ILE A 121 -0.21 -0.63 -9.82
C ILE A 121 0.46 -1.89 -9.28
N GLN A 122 0.75 -2.87 -10.14
CA GLN A 122 1.44 -4.10 -9.75
C GLN A 122 2.82 -3.84 -9.15
N GLN A 123 3.59 -2.90 -9.72
CA GLN A 123 4.90 -2.52 -9.18
C GLN A 123 4.76 -1.89 -7.79
N PHE A 124 3.79 -1.00 -7.61
CA PHE A 124 3.47 -0.41 -6.32
C PHE A 124 3.07 -1.48 -5.28
N GLU A 125 2.17 -2.40 -5.65
CA GLU A 125 1.70 -3.47 -4.77
C GLU A 125 2.84 -4.43 -4.41
N SER A 126 3.65 -4.83 -5.38
CA SER A 126 4.83 -5.67 -5.16
C SER A 126 5.79 -5.01 -4.17
N GLN A 127 6.09 -3.72 -4.35
CA GLN A 127 6.93 -2.97 -3.42
C GLN A 127 6.31 -2.89 -2.02
N PHE A 128 5.00 -2.64 -1.93
CA PHE A 128 4.28 -2.62 -0.65
C PHE A 128 4.37 -3.98 0.08
N TYR A 129 4.09 -5.09 -0.60
CA TYR A 129 4.12 -6.41 0.01
C TYR A 129 5.53 -6.84 0.41
N GLU A 130 6.56 -6.43 -0.34
CA GLU A 130 7.96 -6.60 0.06
C GLU A 130 8.29 -5.81 1.34
N MET A 131 7.86 -4.54 1.44
CA MET A 131 8.02 -3.75 2.66
C MET A 131 7.26 -4.35 3.86
N LEU A 132 6.08 -4.93 3.62
CA LEU A 132 5.30 -5.65 4.62
C LEU A 132 6.04 -6.91 5.10
N ARG A 133 6.66 -7.66 4.18
CA ARG A 133 7.49 -8.82 4.51
C ARG A 133 8.69 -8.41 5.36
N PHE A 134 9.44 -7.40 4.94
CA PHE A 134 10.57 -6.88 5.74
C PHE A 134 10.14 -6.40 7.13
N HIS A 135 8.96 -5.80 7.25
CA HIS A 135 8.42 -5.44 8.56
C HIS A 135 8.19 -6.68 9.45
N LYS A 136 7.61 -7.75 8.90
CA LYS A 136 7.46 -9.03 9.63
C LYS A 136 8.81 -9.62 10.03
N ASP A 137 9.78 -9.61 9.13
CA ASP A 137 11.12 -10.11 9.41
C ASP A 137 11.82 -9.30 10.50
N ASN A 138 11.68 -7.97 10.48
CA ASN A 138 12.17 -7.08 11.53
C ASN A 138 11.52 -7.37 12.88
N VAL A 139 10.21 -7.68 12.92
CA VAL A 139 9.54 -8.08 14.16
C VAL A 139 10.06 -9.44 14.63
N ASN A 140 10.17 -10.42 13.74
CA ASN A 140 10.60 -11.77 14.07
C ASN A 140 12.08 -11.83 14.50
N SER A 141 12.91 -10.87 14.06
CA SER A 141 14.31 -10.77 14.45
C SER A 141 14.53 -10.07 15.79
N LEU A 142 13.50 -9.44 16.38
CA LEU A 142 13.58 -8.90 17.72
C LEU A 142 13.82 -10.00 18.74
N TYR A 143 14.74 -9.77 19.66
CA TYR A 143 15.01 -10.70 20.75
C TYR A 143 15.43 -9.99 22.05
N LEU A 144 15.16 -10.65 23.17
CA LEU A 144 15.70 -10.31 24.48
C LEU A 144 16.29 -11.56 25.11
N THR A 145 17.47 -11.42 25.70
CA THR A 145 18.12 -12.49 26.46
C THR A 145 17.68 -12.39 27.92
N ILE A 146 17.04 -13.44 28.41
CA ILE A 146 16.63 -13.59 29.80
C ILE A 146 17.72 -14.40 30.51
N LYS A 147 18.19 -13.91 31.65
CA LYS A 147 19.18 -14.64 32.47
C LYS A 147 18.55 -14.98 33.80
N LYS A 148 18.48 -16.28 34.12
CA LYS A 148 17.95 -16.77 35.39
C LYS A 148 19.04 -17.50 36.15
N LYS A 149 19.24 -17.10 37.41
CA LYS A 149 20.11 -17.82 38.34
C LYS A 149 19.30 -18.95 38.97
N ILE A 150 19.72 -20.19 38.76
CA ILE A 150 19.17 -21.37 39.43
C ILE A 150 20.15 -21.81 40.50
N VAL A 151 19.67 -21.86 41.74
CA VAL A 151 20.45 -22.28 42.90
C VAL A 151 20.10 -23.75 43.19
N TYR A 152 21.09 -24.63 43.05
CA TYR A 152 21.03 -26.02 43.50
C TYR A 152 21.70 -26.14 44.88
N PRO A 153 21.44 -27.23 45.65
CA PRO A 153 22.02 -27.41 46.98
C PRO A 153 23.55 -27.39 47.04
N LYS A 154 24.25 -27.54 45.91
CA LYS A 154 25.73 -27.61 45.83
C LYS A 154 26.34 -26.80 44.68
N SER A 155 25.52 -26.16 43.85
CA SER A 155 25.98 -25.40 42.69
C SER A 155 25.02 -24.27 42.35
N GLU A 156 25.53 -23.26 41.69
CA GLU A 156 24.71 -22.20 41.08
C GLU A 156 24.93 -22.28 39.58
N GLU A 157 23.86 -22.30 38.80
CA GLU A 157 23.91 -22.25 37.35
C GLU A 157 23.14 -21.04 36.85
N ILE A 158 23.69 -20.34 35.86
CA ILE A 158 23.00 -19.27 35.16
C ILE A 158 22.46 -19.87 33.87
N ILE A 159 21.13 -19.94 33.74
CA ILE A 159 20.47 -20.34 32.50
C ILE A 159 20.14 -19.09 31.70
N GLU A 160 20.61 -19.06 30.47
CA GLU A 160 20.23 -18.05 29.49
C GLU A 160 19.14 -18.62 28.58
N SER A 161 18.03 -17.89 28.45
CA SER A 161 17.02 -18.15 27.44
C SER A 161 16.80 -16.89 26.60
N SER A 162 16.12 -17.02 25.47
CA SER A 162 15.74 -15.86 24.67
C SER A 162 14.26 -15.85 24.38
N VAL A 163 13.70 -14.65 24.37
CA VAL A 163 12.34 -14.36 23.93
C VAL A 163 12.46 -13.62 22.61
N GLN A 164 11.67 -14.00 21.60
CA GLN A 164 11.77 -13.47 20.25
C GLN A 164 10.41 -13.07 19.69
N GLY A 165 10.41 -12.15 18.72
CA GLY A 165 9.20 -11.75 18.01
C GLY A 165 8.33 -10.78 18.81
N LYS A 166 7.01 -10.84 18.57
CA LYS A 166 6.03 -9.86 19.11
C LYS A 166 6.02 -9.75 20.63
N ILE A 167 6.28 -10.85 21.33
CA ILE A 167 6.25 -10.88 22.79
C ILE A 167 7.34 -9.95 23.40
N VAL A 168 8.44 -9.68 22.69
CA VAL A 168 9.49 -8.74 23.10
C VAL A 168 8.93 -7.34 23.42
N PHE A 169 7.91 -6.89 22.67
CA PHE A 169 7.29 -5.59 22.92
C PHE A 169 6.58 -5.52 24.28
N GLU A 170 6.05 -6.63 24.81
CA GLU A 170 5.46 -6.65 26.16
C GLU A 170 6.51 -6.38 27.23
N TYR A 171 7.67 -7.03 27.11
CA TYR A 171 8.79 -6.83 28.02
C TYR A 171 9.29 -5.38 27.98
N MET A 172 9.48 -4.85 26.76
CA MET A 172 9.88 -3.46 26.54
C MET A 172 8.86 -2.45 27.10
N LYS A 173 7.56 -2.71 26.95
CA LYS A 173 6.50 -1.86 27.51
C LYS A 173 6.54 -1.83 29.03
N ILE A 174 6.73 -2.99 29.67
CA ILE A 174 6.83 -3.06 31.13
C ILE A 174 8.08 -2.30 31.60
N GLU A 175 9.24 -2.49 30.96
CA GLU A 175 10.46 -1.75 31.30
C GLU A 175 10.27 -0.23 31.20
N LEU A 176 9.69 0.26 30.11
CA LEU A 176 9.37 1.69 29.98
C LEU A 176 8.46 2.17 31.12
N SER A 177 7.49 1.35 31.52
CA SER A 177 6.60 1.68 32.64
C SER A 177 7.35 1.76 33.96
N VAL A 178 8.32 0.87 34.21
CA VAL A 178 9.20 0.93 35.40
C VAL A 178 9.99 2.23 35.41
N ILE A 179 10.64 2.59 34.30
CA ILE A 179 11.42 3.82 34.18
C ILE A 179 10.52 5.04 34.41
N TYR A 180 9.29 5.02 33.90
CA TYR A 180 8.32 6.09 34.10
C TYR A 180 7.87 6.23 35.56
N MET A 181 7.65 5.12 36.27
CA MET A 181 7.31 5.16 37.70
C MET A 181 8.46 5.72 38.55
N ILE A 182 9.71 5.37 38.23
CA ILE A 182 10.88 5.96 38.89
C ILE A 182 10.97 7.46 38.59
N ALA A 183 10.64 7.88 37.36
CA ALA A 183 10.60 9.29 36.99
C ALA A 183 9.55 10.06 37.80
N ILE A 184 8.32 9.54 37.93
CA ILE A 184 7.27 10.15 38.76
C ILE A 184 7.75 10.34 40.20
N LYS A 185 8.35 9.31 40.78
CA LYS A 185 8.84 9.34 42.17
C LYS A 185 9.90 10.42 42.39
N ASN A 186 10.76 10.65 41.40
CA ASN A 186 11.94 11.52 41.54
C ASN A 186 11.75 12.94 40.98
N PHE A 187 10.81 13.16 40.07
CA PHE A 187 10.55 14.47 39.47
C PHE A 187 9.15 14.96 39.84
N VAL A 188 9.05 15.75 40.91
CA VAL A 188 7.76 16.24 41.45
C VAL A 188 7.10 17.29 40.54
N ASP A 189 7.90 18.10 39.84
CA ASP A 189 7.41 19.29 39.10
C ASP A 189 7.30 19.11 37.58
N LYS A 190 7.50 17.89 37.05
CA LYS A 190 7.44 17.63 35.61
C LYS A 190 6.06 17.11 35.19
N THR A 191 5.57 17.61 34.06
CA THR A 191 4.33 17.12 33.45
C THR A 191 4.48 15.66 32.99
N PRO A 192 3.39 14.86 32.91
CA PRO A 192 3.43 13.48 32.42
C PRO A 192 4.16 13.30 31.08
N LYS A 193 3.96 14.24 30.14
CA LYS A 193 4.64 14.23 28.84
C LYS A 193 6.15 14.42 28.96
N ASN A 194 6.60 15.32 29.84
CA ASN A 194 8.03 15.54 30.07
C ASN A 194 8.66 14.35 30.80
N LEU A 195 7.95 13.76 31.78
CA LEU A 195 8.38 12.51 32.43
C LEU A 195 8.56 11.38 31.40
N LEU A 196 7.58 11.18 30.52
CA LEU A 196 7.68 10.19 29.46
C LEU A 196 8.87 10.44 28.54
N ASN A 197 9.17 11.69 28.20
CA ASN A 197 10.33 12.04 27.39
C ASN A 197 11.65 11.63 28.06
N GLU A 198 11.82 11.88 29.36
CA GLU A 198 13.02 11.44 30.10
C GLU A 198 13.09 9.91 30.19
N SER A 199 11.97 9.28 30.51
CA SER A 199 11.91 7.82 30.65
C SER A 199 12.17 7.11 29.32
N TYR A 200 11.62 7.63 28.23
CA TYR A 200 11.85 7.08 26.90
C TYR A 200 13.30 7.26 26.45
N ALA A 201 13.98 8.35 26.87
CA ALA A 201 15.39 8.54 26.56
C ALA A 201 16.28 7.46 27.19
N ILE A 202 16.01 7.06 28.43
CA ILE A 202 16.69 5.93 29.09
C ILE A 202 16.29 4.60 28.46
N PHE A 203 14.99 4.37 28.25
CA PHE A 203 14.49 3.16 27.59
C PHE A 203 15.13 2.93 26.21
N PHE A 204 15.26 3.99 25.42
CA PHE A 204 15.76 3.89 24.06
C PHE A 204 17.29 3.81 24.02
N ASN A 205 18.00 4.69 24.73
CA ASN A 205 19.46 4.78 24.62
C ASN A 205 20.22 3.94 25.66
N GLY A 206 19.55 3.50 26.72
CA GLY A 206 20.15 2.92 27.90
C GLY A 206 20.68 3.98 28.86
N ILE A 207 21.08 3.53 30.05
CA ILE A 207 21.77 4.35 31.05
C ILE A 207 23.28 4.04 31.03
N SER A 208 24.10 4.97 31.53
CA SER A 208 25.52 4.73 31.73
C SER A 208 25.99 5.31 33.06
N GLU A 209 27.08 4.78 33.57
CA GLU A 209 27.67 5.19 34.85
C GLU A 209 28.04 6.69 34.90
N THR A 210 28.21 7.33 33.74
CA THR A 210 28.43 8.78 33.63
C THR A 210 27.25 9.62 34.14
N TYR A 211 26.08 9.03 34.38
CA TYR A 211 24.92 9.71 34.97
C TYR A 211 24.89 9.68 36.50
N ARG A 212 25.76 8.91 37.15
CA ARG A 212 25.81 8.80 38.61
C ARG A 212 26.03 10.17 39.25
N GLY A 213 25.27 10.46 40.31
CA GLY A 213 25.31 11.70 41.08
C GLY A 213 24.70 12.91 40.39
N LYS A 214 24.22 12.79 39.13
CA LYS A 214 23.58 13.92 38.43
C LYS A 214 22.15 14.18 38.91
N HIS A 215 21.42 13.13 39.27
CA HIS A 215 20.05 13.21 39.78
C HIS A 215 19.64 11.88 40.42
N THR A 216 18.81 11.92 41.45
CA THR A 216 18.32 10.72 42.17
C THR A 216 17.61 9.72 41.25
N PHE A 217 16.90 10.22 40.24
CA PHE A 217 16.31 9.42 39.15
C PHE A 217 17.34 8.50 38.47
N PHE A 218 18.51 9.04 38.09
CA PHE A 218 19.54 8.25 37.42
C PHE A 218 20.22 7.30 38.39
N ASP A 219 20.45 7.75 39.64
CA ASP A 219 21.07 6.92 40.68
C ASP A 219 20.21 5.70 41.01
N GLU A 220 18.88 5.86 41.09
CA GLU A 220 17.94 4.75 41.35
C GLU A 220 17.88 3.76 40.18
N ILE A 221 17.97 4.24 38.92
CA ILE A 221 18.04 3.34 37.75
C ILE A 221 19.36 2.58 37.72
N LEU A 222 20.49 3.25 37.98
CA LEU A 222 21.81 2.60 38.06
C LEU A 222 21.87 1.58 39.21
N GLU A 223 21.24 1.86 40.35
CA GLU A 223 21.09 0.91 41.45
C GLU A 223 20.33 -0.34 40.99
N LEU A 224 19.17 -0.18 40.34
CA LEU A 224 18.38 -1.30 39.83
C LEU A 224 19.13 -2.09 38.74
N GLU A 225 19.82 -1.40 37.84
CA GLU A 225 20.68 -2.02 36.81
C GLU A 225 21.77 -2.90 37.47
N SER A 226 22.38 -2.40 38.54
CA SER A 226 23.45 -3.13 39.23
C SER A 226 22.97 -4.44 39.86
N TYR A 227 21.69 -4.56 40.24
CA TYR A 227 21.15 -5.83 40.72
C TYR A 227 21.11 -6.89 39.62
N PHE A 228 20.85 -6.52 38.37
CA PHE A 228 20.90 -7.46 37.24
C PHE A 228 22.33 -7.88 36.92
N ASP A 229 23.25 -6.92 36.87
CA ASP A 229 24.65 -7.20 36.57
C ASP A 229 25.28 -8.13 37.64
N ASN A 230 24.78 -8.09 38.88
CA ASN A 230 25.22 -8.93 39.99
C ASN A 230 24.34 -10.18 40.23
N PHE A 231 23.30 -10.42 39.42
CA PHE A 231 22.30 -11.49 39.62
C PHE A 231 21.59 -11.47 40.99
N ASP A 232 21.45 -10.29 41.58
CA ASP A 232 20.80 -10.04 42.87
C ASP A 232 19.29 -9.78 42.70
N PHE A 233 18.59 -10.80 42.22
CA PHE A 233 17.15 -10.70 41.94
C PHE A 233 16.31 -10.50 43.21
N ASP A 234 16.79 -10.92 44.38
CA ASP A 234 16.04 -10.75 45.62
C ASP A 234 15.94 -9.27 46.02
N ASN A 235 17.06 -8.53 45.98
CA ASN A 235 17.03 -7.09 46.25
C ASN A 235 16.31 -6.32 45.14
N PHE A 236 16.46 -6.72 43.87
CA PHE A 236 15.68 -6.16 42.78
C PHE A 236 14.17 -6.33 43.04
N ASN A 237 13.71 -7.56 43.32
CA ASN A 237 12.31 -7.88 43.57
C ASN A 237 11.77 -7.11 44.77
N LYS A 238 12.56 -6.99 45.84
CA LYS A 238 12.22 -6.21 47.03
C LYS A 238 12.04 -4.73 46.69
N LYS A 239 12.99 -4.12 45.99
CA LYS A 239 12.93 -2.71 45.59
C LYS A 239 11.72 -2.43 44.68
N MET A 240 11.44 -3.34 43.73
CA MET A 240 10.28 -3.23 42.83
C MET A 240 8.94 -3.36 43.56
N ARG A 241 8.85 -4.23 44.58
CA ARG A 241 7.65 -4.40 45.40
C ARG A 241 7.44 -3.26 46.38
N ASP A 242 8.44 -3.00 47.23
CA ASP A 242 8.32 -2.09 48.36
C ASP A 242 8.45 -0.62 47.92
N GLY A 243 9.21 -0.36 46.85
CA GLY A 243 9.49 0.99 46.35
C GLY A 243 8.57 1.47 45.23
N LEU A 244 8.03 0.56 44.42
CA LEU A 244 7.27 0.89 43.20
C LEU A 244 5.90 0.17 43.09
N ASN A 245 5.54 -0.69 44.05
CA ASN A 245 4.26 -1.40 44.12
C ASN A 245 3.94 -2.30 42.90
N PHE A 246 4.95 -2.92 42.27
CA PHE A 246 4.72 -3.86 41.16
C PHE A 246 4.26 -5.25 41.63
N ASN A 247 3.36 -5.88 40.85
CA ASN A 247 2.94 -7.27 41.08
C ASN A 247 4.11 -8.24 40.81
N LYS A 248 4.19 -9.33 41.60
CA LYS A 248 5.15 -10.43 41.45
C LYS A 248 5.21 -10.98 40.02
N ASP A 249 4.08 -11.10 39.34
CA ASP A 249 4.05 -11.68 37.98
C ASP A 249 4.70 -10.76 36.96
N ILE A 250 4.52 -9.44 37.10
CA ILE A 250 5.18 -8.43 36.26
C ILE A 250 6.69 -8.43 36.51
N ILE A 251 7.09 -8.56 37.77
CA ILE A 251 8.51 -8.59 38.15
C ILE A 251 9.23 -9.80 37.54
N LYS A 252 8.57 -10.96 37.45
CA LYS A 252 9.12 -12.14 36.76
C LYS A 252 9.36 -11.91 35.26
N MET A 253 8.55 -11.06 34.63
CA MET A 253 8.76 -10.66 33.23
C MET A 253 9.98 -9.73 33.09
N LEU A 254 10.47 -9.13 34.17
CA LEU A 254 11.61 -8.23 34.16
C LEU A 254 12.96 -8.94 34.41
N GLU A 255 13.01 -10.28 34.40
CA GLU A 255 14.24 -11.07 34.60
C GLU A 255 15.20 -11.06 33.38
N PHE A 256 15.40 -9.90 32.76
CA PHE A 256 16.34 -9.66 31.65
C PHE A 256 17.19 -8.42 31.94
N PRO A 257 18.33 -8.21 31.24
CA PRO A 257 19.15 -7.02 31.43
C PRO A 257 18.38 -5.73 31.11
N LEU A 258 17.82 -5.10 32.15
CA LEU A 258 17.08 -3.84 32.04
C LEU A 258 18.04 -2.67 31.82
N PHE A 259 17.50 -1.59 31.27
CA PHE A 259 18.14 -0.27 31.14
C PHE A 259 19.38 -0.25 30.24
N LYS A 260 19.65 -1.31 29.48
CA LYS A 260 20.74 -1.37 28.48
C LYS A 260 20.39 -0.64 27.17
N GLY A 261 19.13 -0.25 26.99
CA GLY A 261 18.65 0.48 25.83
C GLY A 261 18.24 -0.41 24.66
N HIS A 262 17.23 0.02 23.92
CA HIS A 262 16.64 -0.73 22.80
C HIS A 262 16.88 -0.11 21.42
N ALA A 263 17.68 0.95 21.33
CA ALA A 263 17.91 1.70 20.10
C ALA A 263 18.34 0.82 18.93
N HIS A 264 19.23 -0.16 19.16
CA HIS A 264 19.70 -1.05 18.11
C HIS A 264 18.53 -1.78 17.42
N GLN A 265 17.62 -2.36 18.18
CA GLN A 265 16.51 -3.15 17.64
C GLN A 265 15.33 -2.27 17.20
N LEU A 266 14.90 -1.34 18.05
CA LEU A 266 13.73 -0.49 17.81
C LEU A 266 13.96 0.58 16.74
N ALA A 267 15.18 1.09 16.55
CA ALA A 267 15.43 2.08 15.50
C ALA A 267 15.19 1.48 14.10
N HIS A 268 15.61 0.24 13.87
CA HIS A 268 15.35 -0.45 12.61
C HIS A 268 13.86 -0.71 12.42
N TYR A 269 13.19 -1.24 13.44
CA TYR A 269 11.75 -1.46 13.44
C TYR A 269 10.96 -0.19 13.08
N TYR A 270 11.13 0.90 13.84
CA TYR A 270 10.37 2.14 13.63
C TYR A 270 10.70 2.79 12.30
N ARG A 271 11.98 2.79 11.89
CA ARG A 271 12.39 3.37 10.60
C ARG A 271 11.72 2.65 9.44
N HIS A 272 11.73 1.32 9.43
CA HIS A 272 11.07 0.56 8.36
C HIS A 272 9.56 0.78 8.37
N LEU A 273 8.91 0.68 9.53
CA LEU A 273 7.47 0.91 9.65
C LEU A 273 7.09 2.32 9.14
N PHE A 274 7.84 3.34 9.54
CA PHE A 274 7.65 4.73 9.10
C PHE A 274 7.82 4.88 7.58
N GLN A 275 8.85 4.27 6.99
CA GLN A 275 9.05 4.37 5.55
C GLN A 275 7.96 3.66 4.77
N THR A 276 7.43 2.52 5.24
CA THR A 276 6.30 1.84 4.60
C THR A 276 5.05 2.73 4.62
N VAL A 277 4.75 3.34 5.77
CA VAL A 277 3.59 4.23 5.89
C VAL A 277 3.75 5.45 4.97
N LYS A 278 4.93 6.08 5.00
CA LYS A 278 5.26 7.23 4.17
C LYS A 278 5.22 6.91 2.67
N PHE A 279 5.69 5.73 2.27
CA PHE A 279 5.65 5.27 0.88
C PHE A 279 4.20 5.25 0.35
N ILE A 280 3.25 4.75 1.14
CA ILE A 280 1.84 4.69 0.75
C ILE A 280 1.17 6.07 0.82
N ALA A 281 1.35 6.78 1.93
CA ALA A 281 0.70 8.06 2.18
C ALA A 281 1.05 9.11 1.12
N ASN A 282 2.31 9.13 0.66
CA ASN A 282 2.83 10.10 -0.29
C ASN A 282 2.55 9.78 -1.77
N GLN A 283 1.87 8.69 -2.11
CA GLN A 283 1.49 8.43 -3.50
C GLN A 283 0.55 9.54 -4.02
N ASP A 284 0.61 9.84 -5.31
CA ASP A 284 -0.34 10.77 -5.95
C ASP A 284 -1.77 10.22 -5.83
N GLU A 285 -2.74 11.06 -5.42
CA GLU A 285 -4.13 10.62 -5.24
C GLU A 285 -4.84 10.29 -6.56
N ASN A 286 -4.37 10.82 -7.69
CA ASN A 286 -4.83 10.41 -9.02
C ASN A 286 -4.35 8.99 -9.39
N PHE A 287 -3.26 8.53 -8.77
CA PHE A 287 -2.74 7.17 -8.96
C PHE A 287 -3.35 6.19 -7.95
N ILE A 288 -3.23 6.49 -6.65
CA ILE A 288 -3.82 5.71 -5.55
C ILE A 288 -4.69 6.63 -4.71
N SER A 289 -6.01 6.44 -4.77
CA SER A 289 -6.98 7.23 -3.99
C SER A 289 -6.75 7.09 -2.48
N TYR A 290 -7.28 8.03 -1.70
CA TYR A 290 -7.15 8.04 -0.25
C TYR A 290 -7.70 6.75 0.40
N GLU A 291 -8.83 6.24 -0.06
CA GLU A 291 -9.47 5.00 0.39
C GLU A 291 -8.58 3.80 0.11
N LYS A 292 -7.95 3.76 -1.08
CA LYS A 292 -6.97 2.71 -1.40
C LYS A 292 -5.75 2.79 -0.49
N LYS A 293 -5.21 3.99 -0.25
CA LYS A 293 -4.11 4.19 0.72
C LYS A 293 -4.50 3.69 2.11
N ARG A 294 -5.69 4.04 2.59
CA ARG A 294 -6.27 3.59 3.86
C ARG A 294 -6.37 2.06 3.91
N ASN A 295 -6.79 1.41 2.83
CA ASN A 295 -6.85 -0.05 2.73
C ASN A 295 -5.46 -0.70 2.88
N TYR A 296 -4.44 -0.24 2.15
CA TYR A 296 -3.08 -0.79 2.29
C TYR A 296 -2.51 -0.55 3.69
N LEU A 297 -2.73 0.63 4.27
CA LEU A 297 -2.27 0.94 5.63
C LEU A 297 -3.02 0.14 6.69
N ARG A 298 -4.28 -0.21 6.46
CA ARG A 298 -5.04 -1.15 7.30
C ARG A 298 -4.45 -2.56 7.25
N ILE A 299 -4.00 -3.03 6.08
CA ILE A 299 -3.29 -4.31 5.93
C ILE A 299 -1.96 -4.30 6.71
N LEU A 300 -1.20 -3.19 6.64
CA LEU A 300 0.01 -3.04 7.42
C LEU A 300 -0.29 -3.01 8.93
N ARG A 301 -1.25 -2.18 9.36
CA ARG A 301 -1.66 -2.02 10.75
C ARG A 301 -2.16 -3.33 11.36
N SER A 302 -2.86 -4.18 10.60
CA SER A 302 -3.32 -5.48 11.11
C SER A 302 -2.17 -6.43 11.48
N GLN A 303 -0.94 -6.15 11.05
CA GLN A 303 0.23 -6.90 11.50
C GLN A 303 0.75 -6.44 12.87
N LEU A 304 0.43 -5.22 13.30
CA LEU A 304 0.88 -4.63 14.56
C LEU A 304 0.01 -5.11 15.72
N SER A 305 0.65 -5.63 16.77
CA SER A 305 -0.03 -5.87 18.04
C SER A 305 -0.45 -4.56 18.73
N ASN A 306 -1.40 -4.64 19.66
CA ASN A 306 -1.83 -3.50 20.47
C ASN A 306 -0.65 -2.89 21.26
N THR A 307 0.29 -3.71 21.70
CA THR A 307 1.49 -3.28 22.42
C THR A 307 2.50 -2.60 21.50
N GLU A 308 2.64 -3.04 20.25
CA GLU A 308 3.41 -2.32 19.23
C GLU A 308 2.82 -0.93 18.98
N GLN A 309 1.49 -0.82 18.80
CA GLN A 309 0.81 0.47 18.63
C GLN A 309 0.99 1.36 19.88
N THR A 310 0.96 0.78 21.07
CA THR A 310 1.23 1.47 22.34
C THR A 310 2.65 2.04 22.41
N LEU A 311 3.66 1.24 22.09
CA LEU A 311 5.06 1.69 22.07
C LEU A 311 5.32 2.70 20.95
N LEU A 312 4.63 2.58 19.81
CA LEU A 312 4.68 3.56 18.73
C LEU A 312 4.08 4.91 19.17
N PHE A 313 2.96 4.89 19.90
CA PHE A 313 2.40 6.08 20.52
C PHE A 313 3.41 6.73 21.47
N TYR A 314 4.04 5.97 22.36
CA TYR A 314 5.07 6.52 23.26
C TYR A 314 6.29 7.04 22.53
N ASN A 315 6.74 6.38 21.45
CA ASN A 315 7.82 6.87 20.61
C ASN A 315 7.53 8.27 20.06
N TRP A 316 6.33 8.48 19.54
CA TRP A 316 5.90 9.80 19.06
C TRP A 316 5.74 10.81 20.19
N TYR A 317 4.99 10.45 21.23
CA TYR A 317 4.63 11.38 22.31
C TYR A 317 5.85 11.84 23.14
N SER A 318 6.88 10.99 23.20
CA SER A 318 8.19 11.27 23.81
C SER A 318 9.18 12.00 22.90
N LYS A 319 8.73 12.57 21.77
CA LYS A 319 9.55 13.38 20.83
C LYS A 319 10.58 12.61 19.98
N PHE A 320 10.76 11.30 20.16
CA PHE A 320 11.65 10.49 19.31
C PHE A 320 11.07 10.25 17.92
N GLY A 321 9.74 10.12 17.83
CA GLY A 321 8.99 9.84 16.62
C GLY A 321 8.10 10.97 16.13
N LYS A 322 8.45 12.25 16.37
CA LYS A 322 7.55 13.40 16.05
C LYS A 322 6.98 13.36 14.64
N GLN A 323 7.76 12.87 13.68
CA GLN A 323 7.38 12.82 12.27
C GLN A 323 6.18 11.93 11.97
N TRP A 324 5.75 11.07 12.89
CA TRP A 324 4.51 10.28 12.74
C TRP A 324 3.27 11.16 12.67
N GLU A 325 3.26 12.24 13.45
CA GLU A 325 2.10 13.11 13.60
C GLU A 325 2.62 14.53 13.94
N ASP A 326 2.75 15.35 12.90
CA ASP A 326 3.22 16.74 12.93
C ASP A 326 2.45 17.60 11.91
N ASN A 327 2.99 18.76 11.51
CA ASN A 327 2.34 19.64 10.53
C ASN A 327 2.40 19.12 9.09
N LYS A 328 3.30 18.18 8.80
CA LYS A 328 3.54 17.63 7.47
C LYS A 328 2.91 16.25 7.31
N ASN A 329 3.01 15.41 8.33
CA ASN A 329 2.53 14.04 8.32
C ASN A 329 1.43 13.87 9.37
N LYS A 330 0.34 13.25 8.95
CA LYS A 330 -0.86 12.97 9.74
C LYS A 330 -1.11 11.47 9.80
N PHE A 331 -0.10 10.67 10.16
CA PHE A 331 -0.18 9.21 10.00
C PHE A 331 -1.04 8.53 11.06
N PHE A 332 -1.09 9.09 12.26
CA PHE A 332 -1.95 8.56 13.32
C PHE A 332 -3.40 8.99 13.11
N THR A 333 -3.60 10.22 12.66
CA THR A 333 -4.93 10.81 12.43
C THR A 333 -5.51 10.40 11.07
N ASP A 334 -4.98 10.93 9.97
CA ASP A 334 -5.53 10.69 8.62
C ASP A 334 -5.50 9.22 8.22
N TYR A 335 -4.56 8.42 8.73
CA TYR A 335 -4.40 7.02 8.34
C TYR A 335 -4.62 6.01 9.47
N ARG A 336 -4.91 6.48 10.70
CA ARG A 336 -5.28 5.63 11.84
C ARG A 336 -4.23 4.57 12.16
N MET A 337 -2.94 4.86 12.04
CA MET A 337 -1.90 3.83 12.25
C MET A 337 -1.88 3.24 13.68
N ILE A 338 -2.48 3.92 14.66
CA ILE A 338 -2.64 3.46 16.05
C ILE A 338 -4.12 3.24 16.44
N HIS A 339 -4.97 2.82 15.50
CA HIS A 339 -6.41 2.68 15.68
C HIS A 339 -6.85 1.75 16.82
N ASN A 340 -6.09 0.69 17.11
CA ASN A 340 -6.44 -0.32 18.12
C ASN A 340 -5.92 0.03 19.53
N LEU A 341 -5.51 1.29 19.73
CA LEU A 341 -5.07 1.82 21.00
C LEU A 341 -6.27 2.29 21.84
N PHE A 342 -6.27 1.94 23.12
CA PHE A 342 -7.28 2.35 24.11
C PHE A 342 -6.61 2.62 25.46
N ASN A 343 -7.29 3.37 26.33
CA ASN A 343 -6.70 3.96 27.54
C ASN A 343 -6.11 2.91 28.51
N GLU A 344 -6.71 1.73 28.64
CA GLU A 344 -6.24 0.66 29.51
C GLU A 344 -4.91 0.05 29.06
N LEU A 345 -4.51 0.25 27.80
CA LEU A 345 -3.17 -0.14 27.33
C LEU A 345 -2.10 0.86 27.75
N LEU A 346 -2.49 2.10 28.05
CA LEU A 346 -1.59 3.19 28.38
C LEU A 346 -1.25 3.20 29.88
N ILE A 347 -0.15 3.87 30.21
CA ILE A 347 0.15 4.26 31.58
C ILE A 347 -0.95 5.25 31.99
N SER A 348 -1.56 5.04 33.15
CA SER A 348 -2.79 5.71 33.63
C SER A 348 -2.79 7.25 33.60
N HIS A 349 -1.62 7.87 33.48
CA HIS A 349 -1.46 9.32 33.35
C HIS A 349 -1.71 9.86 31.93
N PHE A 350 -1.90 8.98 30.95
CA PHE A 350 -2.20 9.34 29.57
C PHE A 350 -3.61 8.88 29.20
N LYS A 351 -4.40 9.80 28.68
CA LYS A 351 -5.72 9.55 28.12
C LYS A 351 -5.74 10.02 26.68
N LEU A 352 -6.29 9.20 25.78
CA LEU A 352 -6.32 9.50 24.35
C LEU A 352 -7.18 10.72 24.05
N GLU A 353 -8.27 10.90 24.79
CA GLU A 353 -9.20 12.03 24.71
C GLU A 353 -8.52 13.37 25.05
N ASP A 354 -7.53 13.36 25.95
CA ASP A 354 -6.80 14.56 26.33
C ASP A 354 -5.70 14.93 25.30
N ILE A 355 -5.35 13.98 24.42
CA ILE A 355 -4.21 14.09 23.50
C ILE A 355 -4.66 14.30 22.05
N PHE A 356 -5.78 13.71 21.67
CA PHE A 356 -6.33 13.77 20.32
C PHE A 356 -7.72 14.41 20.33
N ASP A 357 -7.99 15.25 19.33
CA ASP A 357 -9.37 15.61 18.99
C ASP A 357 -10.03 14.40 18.32
N LEU A 358 -10.95 13.75 19.02
CA LEU A 358 -11.54 12.49 18.61
C LEU A 358 -12.61 12.63 17.53
N ASP A 359 -13.07 13.86 17.27
CA ASP A 359 -14.19 14.13 16.36
C ASP A 359 -13.73 14.83 15.08
N ASN A 360 -12.69 15.67 15.18
CA ASN A 360 -12.26 16.58 14.12
C ASN A 360 -10.75 16.51 13.85
N GLY A 361 -10.33 17.20 12.78
CA GLY A 361 -8.90 17.39 12.47
C GLY A 361 -8.24 16.22 11.73
N TYR A 362 -9.04 15.30 11.18
CA TYR A 362 -8.55 14.16 10.40
C TYR A 362 -9.50 13.78 9.25
N ARG A 363 -8.94 13.20 8.19
CA ARG A 363 -9.69 12.75 7.00
C ARG A 363 -10.53 11.50 7.30
N LYS A 364 -11.71 11.40 6.67
CA LYS A 364 -12.63 10.25 6.76
C LYS A 364 -12.90 9.68 5.36
N GLU A 365 -13.13 8.37 5.29
CA GLU A 365 -13.56 7.68 4.06
C GLU A 365 -15.03 8.02 3.77
N GLU A 366 -15.38 8.34 2.51
CA GLU A 366 -16.72 8.85 2.15
C GLU A 366 -17.84 7.80 2.34
N ASP A 367 -17.55 6.52 2.09
CA ASP A 367 -18.55 5.45 2.06
C ASP A 367 -18.69 4.66 3.38
N ARG A 368 -18.24 5.22 4.52
CA ARG A 368 -18.23 4.51 5.81
C ARG A 368 -19.24 5.09 6.80
N GLU A 369 -20.09 4.22 7.37
CA GLU A 369 -21.04 4.60 8.43
C GLU A 369 -20.32 5.09 9.70
N SER A 370 -19.25 4.40 10.10
CA SER A 370 -18.31 4.85 11.13
C SER A 370 -16.86 4.79 10.63
N ASP A 371 -16.16 5.92 10.76
CA ASP A 371 -14.72 6.06 10.52
C ASP A 371 -14.05 6.82 11.67
N SER A 372 -14.29 6.33 12.89
CA SER A 372 -13.67 6.76 14.14
C SER A 372 -12.13 6.76 14.08
N LEU A 373 -11.50 7.57 14.94
CA LEU A 373 -10.05 7.63 15.03
C LEU A 373 -9.49 6.38 15.73
N PHE A 374 -10.15 5.95 16.80
CA PHE A 374 -9.83 4.75 17.57
C PHE A 374 -11.03 3.82 17.66
N GLU A 375 -10.74 2.51 17.69
CA GLU A 375 -11.75 1.45 17.72
C GLU A 375 -12.66 1.52 18.96
N PHE A 376 -12.14 1.99 20.10
CA PHE A 376 -12.93 2.06 21.34
C PHE A 376 -14.09 3.06 21.27
N GLN A 377 -14.05 4.00 20.33
CA GLN A 377 -15.16 4.94 20.11
C GLN A 377 -16.42 4.22 19.60
N ASP A 378 -16.27 3.04 19.01
CA ASP A 378 -17.36 2.24 18.43
C ASP A 378 -17.87 1.13 19.38
N TRP A 379 -17.37 1.04 20.61
CA TRP A 379 -17.78 0.01 21.58
C TRP A 379 -19.11 0.30 22.30
N GLY A 380 -19.72 1.46 22.03
CA GLY A 380 -20.91 2.01 22.71
C GLY A 380 -22.25 1.69 22.06
#